data_AF-A0AAP6DVY9-F1
#
_entry.id   AF-A0AAP6DVY9-F1
#
_cell.length_a   1.000
_cell.length_b   1.000
_cell.length_c   1.000
_cell.angle_alpha   90.00
_cell.angle_beta   90.00
_cell.angle_gamma   90.00
#
_symmetry.space_group_name_H-M   'P 1'
#
loop_
_entity.id
_entity.type
_entity.pdbx_description
1 polymer ?
#
loop_
_entity_poly.entity_id
_entity_poly.type
_entity_poly.pdbx_seq_one_letter_code
_entity_poly.pdbx_strand_id
1 'polypeptide(L)'
;MSKQMEYRKQIEVIESQLTKENKEYMGRINGYMMIASVFHRQEEAVTAQLLSIYQDVLEAQNDGLSAEDFLGKDSKQMADDLLSYLPPIGFMEVANLSGLMLIIYLGSQWLMDFAGTGTISLNWLGLVCDTALSFLLPAGIFLLIRGLIYQTSKIKVWASVLCIPLLFLLICGLRLWAIPKEPDLVLTGWGLAIPLTLLGLALLFFQKEKLVRYVFMPSYLFMIVGGVVNMVMTVPVWFNLMLVILPAMAFWIGSAVLLVRKEK
;
A
#
# COMPACT_ATOMS: atom_id res chain seq x y z
N MET A 1 8.28 12.82 -17.92
CA MET A 1 9.12 11.78 -17.29
C MET A 1 9.69 12.38 -16.00
N SER A 2 9.50 11.75 -14.83
CA SER A 2 10.03 12.30 -13.57
C SER A 2 11.56 12.15 -13.51
N LYS A 3 12.27 13.07 -12.85
CA LYS A 3 13.73 13.03 -12.68
C LYS A 3 14.22 11.72 -12.06
N GLN A 4 13.43 11.17 -11.12
CA GLN A 4 13.66 9.84 -10.55
C GLN A 4 13.77 8.74 -11.62
N MET A 5 12.88 8.71 -12.61
CA MET A 5 12.93 7.71 -13.68
C MET A 5 14.17 7.88 -14.56
N GLU A 6 14.65 9.11 -14.72
CA GLU A 6 15.89 9.39 -15.44
C GLU A 6 17.11 8.84 -14.67
N TYR A 7 17.21 9.09 -13.36
CA TYR A 7 18.27 8.53 -12.52
C TYR A 7 18.25 7.01 -12.50
N ARG A 8 17.08 6.37 -12.43
CA ARG A 8 16.95 4.91 -12.49
C ARG A 8 17.47 4.32 -13.80
N LYS A 9 17.19 4.98 -14.94
CA LYS A 9 17.75 4.55 -16.23
C LYS A 9 19.27 4.67 -16.28
N GLN A 10 19.82 5.74 -15.71
CA GLN A 10 21.28 5.91 -15.65
C GLN A 10 21.93 4.81 -14.78
N ILE A 11 21.33 4.49 -13.63
CA ILE A 11 21.77 3.37 -12.78
C ILE A 11 21.75 2.07 -13.56
N GLU A 12 20.69 1.77 -14.31
CA GLU A 12 20.57 0.53 -15.10
C GLU A 12 21.69 0.42 -16.16
N VAL A 13 22.03 1.54 -16.81
CA VAL A 13 23.16 1.61 -17.76
C VAL A 13 24.49 1.33 -17.06
N ILE A 14 24.76 1.98 -15.92
CA ILE A 14 26.00 1.77 -15.15
C ILE A 14 26.09 0.33 -14.64
N GLU A 15 24.99 -0.22 -14.12
CA GLU A 15 24.92 -1.58 -13.59
C GLU A 15 25.23 -2.65 -14.65
N SER A 16 24.97 -2.37 -15.93
CA SER A 16 25.35 -3.26 -17.03
C SER A 16 26.86 -3.27 -17.33
N GLN A 17 27.61 -2.27 -16.85
CA GLN A 17 29.05 -2.11 -17.07
C GLN A 17 29.89 -2.59 -15.87
N LEU A 18 29.25 -2.83 -14.72
CA LEU A 18 29.92 -3.35 -13.54
C LEU A 18 30.34 -4.81 -13.71
N THR A 19 31.46 -5.18 -13.07
CA THR A 19 31.83 -6.59 -12.90
C THR A 19 30.77 -7.31 -12.08
N LYS A 20 30.73 -8.65 -12.18
CA LYS A 20 29.76 -9.46 -11.45
C LYS A 20 29.80 -9.20 -9.94
N GLU A 21 31.00 -9.10 -9.38
CA GLU A 21 31.23 -8.84 -7.95
C GLU A 21 30.70 -7.46 -7.53
N ASN A 22 31.07 -6.41 -8.25
CA ASN A 22 30.62 -5.05 -7.96
C ASN A 22 29.11 -4.90 -8.14
N LYS A 23 28.54 -5.58 -9.15
CA LYS A 23 27.10 -5.62 -9.39
C LYS A 23 26.34 -6.29 -8.24
N GLU A 24 26.82 -7.42 -7.74
CA GLU A 24 26.21 -8.10 -6.59
C GLU A 24 26.28 -7.25 -5.32
N TYR A 25 27.41 -6.57 -5.08
CA TYR A 25 27.57 -5.66 -3.95
C TYR A 25 26.61 -4.46 -4.05
N MET A 26 26.59 -3.78 -5.20
CA MET A 26 25.71 -2.64 -5.44
C MET A 26 24.23 -3.01 -5.45
N GLY A 27 23.89 -4.21 -5.91
CA GLY A 27 22.52 -4.74 -5.83
C GLY A 27 22.01 -4.83 -4.40
N ARG A 28 22.87 -5.20 -3.44
CA ARG A 28 22.52 -5.19 -2.02
C ARG A 28 22.24 -3.77 -1.53
N ILE A 29 23.13 -2.82 -1.78
CA ILE A 29 22.95 -1.41 -1.40
C ILE A 29 21.67 -0.83 -2.01
N ASN A 30 21.46 -1.02 -3.31
CA ASN A 30 20.26 -0.54 -4.01
C ASN A 30 18.98 -1.11 -3.40
N GLY A 31 18.97 -2.41 -3.07
CA GLY A 31 17.84 -3.06 -2.40
C GLY A 31 17.52 -2.42 -1.05
N TYR A 32 18.53 -2.21 -0.20
CA TYR A 32 18.35 -1.54 1.10
C TYR A 32 17.86 -0.09 0.94
N MET A 33 18.48 0.67 0.05
CA MET A 33 18.15 2.08 -0.22
C MET A 33 16.74 2.24 -0.80
N MET A 34 16.30 1.33 -1.68
CA MET A 34 14.97 1.34 -2.26
C MET A 34 13.88 1.05 -1.22
N ILE A 35 14.11 0.10 -0.30
CA ILE A 35 13.16 -0.17 0.78
C ILE A 35 13.00 1.07 1.66
N ALA A 36 14.09 1.79 1.95
CA ALA A 36 14.01 2.99 2.76
C ALA A 36 13.37 4.18 2.01
N SER A 37 13.68 4.37 0.73
CA SER A 37 13.23 5.52 -0.05
C SER A 37 11.70 5.63 -0.17
N VAL A 38 11.01 4.48 -0.31
CA VAL A 38 9.54 4.36 -0.38
C VAL A 38 8.84 5.11 0.76
N PHE A 39 9.48 5.24 1.91
CA PHE A 39 8.86 5.82 3.10
C PHE A 39 9.28 7.27 3.37
N HIS A 40 10.30 7.80 2.69
CA HIS A 40 10.90 9.10 3.03
C HIS A 40 10.32 10.28 2.23
N ARG A 41 9.42 10.03 1.26
CA ARG A 41 8.85 11.06 0.36
C ARG A 41 9.93 11.89 -0.39
N GLN A 42 11.18 11.43 -0.34
CA GLN A 42 12.38 11.99 -0.97
C GLN A 42 13.03 10.93 -1.87
N GLU A 43 12.20 10.09 -2.50
CA GLU A 43 12.69 9.05 -3.41
C GLU A 43 13.63 9.60 -4.47
N GLU A 44 13.39 10.82 -4.95
CA GLU A 44 14.28 11.50 -5.90
C GLU A 44 15.67 11.75 -5.32
N ALA A 45 15.77 12.28 -4.09
CA ALA A 45 17.06 12.56 -3.44
C ALA A 45 17.82 11.26 -3.13
N VAL A 46 17.12 10.23 -2.64
CA VAL A 46 17.70 8.91 -2.40
C VAL A 46 18.20 8.28 -3.70
N THR A 47 17.42 8.39 -4.79
CA THR A 47 17.82 7.85 -6.10
C THR A 47 18.99 8.63 -6.70
N ALA A 48 19.04 9.95 -6.51
CA ALA A 48 20.16 10.79 -6.95
C ALA A 48 21.46 10.45 -6.22
N GLN A 49 21.40 10.28 -4.89
CA GLN A 49 22.56 9.85 -4.11
C GLN A 49 23.00 8.43 -4.49
N LEU A 50 22.06 7.52 -4.70
CA LEU A 50 22.38 6.19 -5.18
C LEU A 50 23.07 6.23 -6.55
N LEU A 51 22.60 7.08 -7.46
CA LEU A 51 23.25 7.27 -8.76
C LEU A 51 24.70 7.73 -8.62
N SER A 52 25.00 8.68 -7.71
CA SER A 52 26.40 9.12 -7.51
C SER A 52 27.28 7.97 -7.04
N ILE A 53 26.78 7.13 -6.12
CA ILE A 53 27.54 5.97 -5.62
C ILE A 53 27.80 4.95 -6.73
N TYR A 54 26.82 4.70 -7.62
CA TYR A 54 27.03 3.84 -8.78
C TYR A 54 28.10 4.40 -9.72
N GLN A 55 28.16 5.73 -9.90
CA GLN A 55 29.20 6.39 -10.71
C GLN A 55 30.58 6.25 -10.05
N ASP A 56 30.68 6.52 -8.75
CA ASP A 56 31.93 6.42 -7.99
C ASP A 56 32.48 4.97 -8.01
N VAL A 57 31.61 3.96 -7.90
CA VAL A 57 32.01 2.55 -8.00
C VAL A 57 32.45 2.16 -9.41
N LEU A 58 31.83 2.70 -10.45
CA LEU A 58 32.27 2.47 -11.83
C LEU A 58 33.66 3.09 -12.07
N GLU A 59 33.91 4.27 -11.53
CA GLU A 59 35.22 4.93 -11.60
C GLU A 59 36.28 4.11 -10.85
N ALA A 60 36.01 3.72 -9.60
CA ALA A 60 36.90 2.87 -8.82
C ALA A 60 37.18 1.52 -9.51
N GLN A 61 36.18 0.93 -10.17
CA GLN A 61 36.35 -0.28 -10.96
C GLN A 61 37.32 -0.07 -12.14
N ASN A 62 37.25 1.08 -12.81
CA ASN A 62 38.17 1.40 -13.90
C ASN A 62 39.61 1.57 -13.40
N ASP A 63 39.77 2.00 -12.14
CA ASP A 63 41.05 2.06 -11.43
C ASP A 63 41.49 0.70 -10.86
N GLY A 64 40.73 -0.37 -11.10
CA GLY A 64 41.03 -1.73 -10.67
C GLY A 64 40.66 -2.06 -9.23
N LEU A 65 39.86 -1.22 -8.56
CA LEU A 65 39.34 -1.45 -7.21
C LEU A 65 38.00 -2.19 -7.26
N SER A 66 37.77 -3.07 -6.29
CA SER A 66 36.44 -3.64 -6.07
C SER A 66 35.55 -2.66 -5.31
N ALA A 67 34.23 -2.82 -5.41
CA ALA A 67 33.27 -2.05 -4.63
C ALA A 67 33.44 -2.29 -3.12
N GLU A 68 33.87 -3.49 -2.71
CA GLU A 68 34.17 -3.80 -1.31
C GLU A 68 35.42 -3.07 -0.81
N ASP A 69 36.43 -2.90 -1.65
CA ASP A 69 37.64 -2.14 -1.30
C ASP A 69 37.35 -0.63 -1.23
N PHE A 70 36.44 -0.14 -2.08
CA PHE A 70 36.08 1.29 -2.13
C PHE A 70 35.06 1.70 -1.05
N LEU A 71 33.97 0.95 -0.90
CA LEU A 71 32.85 1.26 0.01
C LEU A 71 32.92 0.51 1.34
N GLY A 72 33.86 -0.43 1.48
CA GLY A 72 33.99 -1.31 2.64
C GLY A 72 33.28 -2.66 2.45
N LYS A 73 33.70 -3.66 3.22
CA LYS A 73 33.24 -5.05 3.05
C LYS A 73 31.78 -5.29 3.43
N ASP A 74 31.24 -4.49 4.35
CA ASP A 74 29.85 -4.65 4.80
C ASP A 74 28.91 -3.70 4.05
N SER A 75 28.35 -4.18 2.93
CA SER A 75 27.33 -3.47 2.16
C SER A 75 26.09 -3.06 2.97
N LYS A 76 25.77 -3.79 4.05
CA LYS A 76 24.63 -3.42 4.92
C LYS A 76 25.01 -2.21 5.76
N GLN A 77 26.19 -2.25 6.39
CA GLN A 77 26.67 -1.11 7.19
C GLN A 77 26.77 0.15 6.33
N MET A 78 27.32 0.06 5.12
CA MET A 78 27.36 1.19 4.19
C MET A 78 25.97 1.73 3.86
N ALA A 79 25.00 0.85 3.60
CA ALA A 79 23.62 1.27 3.36
C ALA A 79 23.00 1.93 4.60
N ASP A 80 23.20 1.37 5.80
CA ASP A 80 22.71 1.94 7.06
C ASP A 80 23.31 3.34 7.32
N ASP A 81 24.61 3.52 7.05
CA ASP A 81 25.29 4.81 7.17
C ASP A 81 24.71 5.83 6.18
N LEU A 82 24.47 5.45 4.93
CA LEU A 82 23.82 6.31 3.93
C LEU A 82 22.39 6.70 4.36
N LEU A 83 21.63 5.75 4.90
CA LEU A 83 20.27 5.99 5.39
C LEU A 83 20.22 6.88 6.63
N SER A 84 21.28 6.89 7.44
CA SER A 84 21.35 7.75 8.64
C SER A 84 21.34 9.24 8.30
N TYR A 85 21.76 9.62 7.09
CA TYR A 85 21.73 11.00 6.61
C TYR A 85 20.37 11.41 6.04
N LEU A 86 19.42 10.47 5.87
CA LEU A 86 18.08 10.76 5.40
C LEU A 86 17.15 11.13 6.57
N PRO A 87 16.23 12.08 6.39
CA PRO A 87 15.33 12.53 7.45
C PRO A 87 14.36 11.39 7.82
N PRO A 88 14.18 11.05 9.12
CA PRO A 88 13.37 9.92 9.50
C PRO A 88 11.94 10.01 8.98
N ILE A 89 11.37 8.86 8.63
CA ILE A 89 9.98 8.71 8.20
C ILE A 89 9.07 9.33 9.27
N GLY A 90 8.25 10.30 8.87
CA GLY A 90 7.36 10.95 9.80
C GLY A 90 6.19 10.04 10.17
N PHE A 91 5.84 10.08 11.46
CA PHE A 91 4.66 9.38 11.99
C PHE A 91 3.37 9.82 11.27
N MET A 92 3.33 11.07 10.79
CA MET A 92 2.19 11.64 10.08
C MET A 92 1.95 10.96 8.72
N GLU A 93 3.00 10.56 8.01
CA GLU A 93 2.90 9.84 6.74
C GLU A 93 2.27 8.47 6.92
N VAL A 94 2.71 7.73 7.94
CA VAL A 94 2.13 6.42 8.29
C VAL A 94 0.66 6.59 8.68
N ALA A 95 0.35 7.58 9.52
CA ALA A 95 -1.03 7.87 9.91
C ALA A 95 -1.92 8.26 8.72
N ASN A 96 -1.42 9.07 7.79
CA ASN A 96 -2.14 9.45 6.58
C ASN A 96 -2.42 8.24 5.68
N LEU A 97 -1.43 7.37 5.47
CA LEU A 97 -1.59 6.17 4.65
C LEU A 97 -2.56 5.17 5.30
N SER A 98 -2.46 4.97 6.61
CA SER A 98 -3.42 4.17 7.39
C SER A 98 -4.84 4.75 7.32
N GLY A 99 -5.00 6.07 7.45
CA GLY A 99 -6.30 6.73 7.34
C GLY A 99 -6.92 6.57 5.96
N LEU A 100 -6.13 6.69 4.89
CA LEU A 100 -6.59 6.46 3.52
C LEU A 100 -7.03 5.00 3.32
N MET A 101 -6.23 4.03 3.78
CA MET A 101 -6.61 2.62 3.71
C MET A 101 -7.91 2.34 4.47
N LEU A 102 -8.11 2.97 5.62
CA LEU A 102 -9.32 2.80 6.42
C LEU A 102 -10.56 3.30 5.68
N ILE A 103 -10.50 4.51 5.12
CA ILE A 103 -11.61 5.12 4.41
C ILE A 103 -11.98 4.27 3.18
N ILE A 104 -10.99 3.83 2.40
CA ILE A 104 -11.22 2.98 1.22
C ILE A 104 -11.80 1.63 1.63
N TYR A 105 -11.27 1.01 2.69
CA TYR A 105 -11.75 -0.28 3.18
C TYR A 105 -13.19 -0.20 3.66
N LEU A 106 -13.50 0.70 4.60
CA LEU A 106 -14.85 0.86 5.16
C LEU A 106 -15.85 1.28 4.10
N GLY A 107 -15.48 2.24 3.23
CA GLY A 107 -16.34 2.67 2.13
C GLY A 107 -16.67 1.53 1.17
N SER A 108 -15.68 0.70 0.82
CA SER A 108 -15.89 -0.46 -0.04
C SER A 108 -16.72 -1.55 0.64
N GLN A 109 -16.49 -1.81 1.92
CA GLN A 109 -17.24 -2.80 2.68
C GLN A 109 -18.72 -2.41 2.79
N TRP A 110 -19.01 -1.18 3.20
CA TRP A 110 -20.38 -0.71 3.35
C TRP A 110 -21.11 -0.66 2.01
N LEU A 111 -20.42 -0.29 0.92
CA LEU A 111 -20.99 -0.39 -0.42
C LEU A 111 -21.27 -1.82 -0.85
N MET A 112 -20.42 -2.78 -0.46
CA MET A 112 -20.63 -4.19 -0.77
C MET A 112 -21.85 -4.74 -0.03
N ASP A 113 -21.99 -4.42 1.27
CA ASP A 113 -23.17 -4.77 2.07
C ASP A 113 -24.44 -4.18 1.46
N PHE A 114 -24.38 -2.90 1.08
CA PHE A 114 -25.47 -2.22 0.40
C PHE A 114 -25.80 -2.89 -0.93
N ALA A 115 -24.79 -3.21 -1.75
CA ALA A 115 -24.97 -3.84 -3.04
C ALA A 115 -25.67 -5.20 -2.96
N GLY A 116 -25.34 -6.01 -1.94
CA GLY A 116 -25.87 -7.36 -1.78
C GLY A 116 -27.21 -7.45 -1.04
N THR A 117 -27.52 -6.49 -0.15
CA THR A 117 -28.69 -6.58 0.74
C THR A 117 -29.65 -5.39 0.65
N GLY A 118 -29.25 -4.30 -0.01
CA GLY A 118 -29.99 -3.04 0.01
C GLY A 118 -29.89 -2.28 1.33
N THR A 119 -29.04 -2.73 2.27
CA THR A 119 -28.88 -2.15 3.60
C THR A 119 -27.40 -2.05 3.98
N ILE A 120 -27.04 -1.16 4.90
CA ILE A 120 -25.68 -1.11 5.47
C ILE A 120 -25.76 -1.62 6.90
N SER A 121 -25.04 -2.70 7.18
CA SER A 121 -24.97 -3.32 8.50
C SER A 121 -23.72 -2.84 9.25
N LEU A 122 -23.88 -2.44 10.51
CA LEU A 122 -22.80 -1.94 11.35
C LEU A 122 -22.68 -2.81 12.60
N ASN A 123 -21.45 -3.23 12.85
CA ASN A 123 -21.04 -3.94 14.06
C ASN A 123 -19.95 -3.11 14.72
N TRP A 124 -20.19 -2.60 15.94
CA TRP A 124 -19.22 -1.73 16.62
C TRP A 124 -17.90 -2.45 16.86
N LEU A 125 -17.96 -3.71 17.28
CA LEU A 125 -16.78 -4.53 17.44
C LEU A 125 -16.07 -4.78 16.10
N GLY A 126 -16.83 -5.01 15.04
CA GLY A 126 -16.30 -5.16 13.68
C GLY A 126 -15.55 -3.91 13.24
N LEU A 127 -16.13 -2.72 13.42
CA LEU A 127 -15.52 -1.44 13.10
C LEU A 127 -14.22 -1.20 13.89
N VAL A 128 -14.17 -1.55 15.18
CA VAL A 128 -12.95 -1.43 15.98
C VAL A 128 -11.86 -2.37 15.46
N CYS A 129 -12.21 -3.63 15.16
CA CYS A 129 -11.27 -4.60 14.58
C CYS A 129 -10.77 -4.14 13.20
N ASP A 130 -11.67 -3.69 12.33
CA ASP A 130 -11.36 -3.24 10.97
C ASP A 130 -10.49 -1.98 10.99
N THR A 131 -10.76 -1.06 11.92
CA THR A 131 -9.92 0.11 12.19
C THR A 131 -8.54 -0.31 12.67
N ALA A 132 -8.47 -1.21 13.65
CA ALA A 132 -7.20 -1.71 14.17
C ALA A 132 -6.38 -2.40 13.08
N LEU A 133 -6.99 -3.25 12.26
CA LEU A 133 -6.32 -3.94 11.15
C LEU A 133 -5.81 -2.96 10.08
N SER A 134 -6.63 -1.97 9.71
CA SER A 134 -6.27 -0.98 8.69
C SER A 134 -5.10 -0.09 9.12
N PHE A 135 -5.01 0.24 10.41
CA PHE A 135 -3.84 0.93 10.97
C PHE A 135 -2.64 0.01 11.14
N LEU A 136 -2.86 -1.21 11.62
CA LEU A 136 -1.80 -2.18 11.90
C LEU A 136 -1.07 -2.62 10.63
N LEU A 137 -1.72 -2.68 9.46
CA LEU A 137 -1.05 -3.11 8.24
C LEU A 137 0.09 -2.15 7.82
N PRO A 138 -0.16 -0.86 7.52
CA PRO A 138 0.91 0.07 7.19
C PRO A 138 1.91 0.29 8.32
N ALA A 139 1.40 0.47 9.55
CA ALA A 139 2.27 0.71 10.71
C ALA A 139 3.11 -0.52 11.06
N GLY A 140 2.54 -1.71 10.92
CA GLY A 140 3.23 -2.99 11.13
C GLY A 140 4.31 -3.23 10.11
N ILE A 141 4.03 -3.03 8.81
CA ILE A 141 5.05 -3.10 7.75
C ILE A 141 6.19 -2.11 8.04
N PHE A 142 5.84 -0.88 8.41
CA PHE A 142 6.81 0.15 8.77
C PHE A 142 7.69 -0.29 9.96
N LEU A 143 7.09 -0.79 11.03
CA LEU A 143 7.81 -1.25 12.22
C LEU A 143 8.69 -2.48 11.92
N LEU A 144 8.24 -3.39 11.07
CA LEU A 144 9.01 -4.55 10.61
C LEU A 144 10.26 -4.11 9.84
N ILE A 145 10.09 -3.23 8.85
CA ILE A 145 11.20 -2.70 8.05
C ILE A 145 12.17 -1.94 8.96
N ARG A 146 11.66 -1.11 9.86
CA ARG A 146 12.50 -0.40 10.85
C ARG A 146 13.29 -1.39 11.72
N GLY A 147 12.66 -2.47 12.17
CA GLY A 147 13.31 -3.53 12.94
C GLY A 147 14.42 -4.22 12.15
N LEU A 148 14.15 -4.59 10.90
CA LEU A 148 15.11 -5.27 10.03
C LEU A 148 16.34 -4.42 9.67
N ILE A 149 16.14 -3.13 9.45
CA ILE A 149 17.19 -2.19 9.03
C ILE A 149 17.95 -1.66 10.25
N TYR A 150 17.28 -0.95 11.16
CA TYR A 150 17.95 -0.11 12.15
C TYR A 150 18.25 -0.82 13.49
N GLN A 151 17.72 -2.02 13.72
CA GLN A 151 17.86 -2.68 15.02
C GLN A 151 19.02 -3.66 15.03
N THR A 152 20.05 -3.33 15.82
CA THR A 152 21.25 -4.16 15.98
C THR A 152 21.02 -5.38 16.87
N SER A 153 20.01 -5.34 17.74
CA SER A 153 19.68 -6.46 18.64
C SER A 153 18.82 -7.51 17.95
N LYS A 154 19.40 -8.69 17.69
CA LYS A 154 18.70 -9.84 17.07
C LYS A 154 17.38 -10.20 17.76
N ILE A 155 17.31 -10.08 19.09
CA ILE A 155 16.10 -10.39 19.87
C ILE A 155 14.96 -9.43 19.52
N LYS A 156 15.25 -8.13 19.42
CA LYS A 156 14.22 -7.13 19.11
C LYS A 156 13.71 -7.26 17.67
N VAL A 157 14.59 -7.60 16.73
CA VAL A 157 14.21 -7.90 15.35
C VAL A 157 13.25 -9.09 15.32
N TRP A 158 13.64 -10.23 15.91
CA TRP A 158 12.80 -11.42 15.97
C TRP A 158 11.46 -11.18 16.68
N ALA A 159 11.46 -10.38 17.76
CA ALA A 159 10.24 -9.98 18.43
C ALA A 159 9.31 -9.21 17.50
N SER A 160 9.82 -8.23 16.73
CA SER A 160 9.00 -7.46 15.79
C SER A 160 8.41 -8.34 14.69
N VAL A 161 9.24 -9.22 14.10
CA VAL A 161 8.86 -10.16 13.03
C VAL A 161 7.81 -11.17 13.48
N LEU A 162 7.82 -11.58 14.75
CA LEU A 162 6.88 -12.58 15.27
C LEU A 162 5.63 -11.95 15.90
N CYS A 163 5.79 -10.87 16.68
CA CYS A 163 4.68 -10.25 17.40
C CYS A 163 3.71 -9.49 16.48
N ILE A 164 4.19 -8.80 15.45
CA ILE A 164 3.30 -8.00 14.56
C ILE A 164 2.35 -8.91 13.78
N PRO A 165 2.80 -9.97 13.09
CA PRO A 165 1.89 -10.91 12.43
C PRO A 165 1.00 -11.66 13.41
N LEU A 166 1.51 -12.03 14.59
CA LEU A 166 0.70 -12.68 15.62
C LEU A 166 -0.44 -11.77 16.11
N LEU A 167 -0.16 -10.48 16.34
CA LEU A 167 -1.17 -9.49 16.69
C LEU A 167 -2.22 -9.34 15.58
N PHE A 168 -1.78 -9.29 14.32
CA PHE A 168 -2.67 -9.24 13.17
C PHE A 168 -3.61 -10.46 13.12
N LEU A 169 -3.06 -11.67 13.29
CA LEU A 169 -3.83 -12.91 13.34
C LEU A 169 -4.78 -12.95 14.54
N LEU A 170 -4.36 -12.43 15.69
CA LEU A 170 -5.20 -12.35 16.88
C LEU A 170 -6.40 -11.43 16.65
N ILE A 171 -6.21 -10.26 16.03
CA ILE A 171 -7.31 -9.34 15.72
C ILE A 171 -8.25 -9.97 14.67
N CYS A 172 -7.70 -10.62 13.64
CA CYS A 172 -8.51 -11.37 12.67
C CYS A 172 -9.31 -12.50 13.32
N GLY A 173 -8.69 -13.27 14.21
CA GLY A 173 -9.36 -14.33 14.96
C GLY A 173 -10.45 -13.79 15.87
N LEU A 174 -10.17 -12.71 16.60
CA LEU A 174 -11.15 -12.01 17.44
C LEU A 174 -12.32 -11.51 16.61
N ARG A 175 -12.05 -10.90 15.45
CA ARG A 175 -13.07 -10.43 14.50
C ARG A 175 -13.98 -11.57 14.06
N LEU A 176 -13.43 -12.73 13.68
CA LEU A 176 -14.23 -13.87 13.22
C LEU A 176 -15.02 -14.55 14.36
N TRP A 177 -14.46 -14.56 15.57
CA TRP A 177 -15.07 -15.26 16.71
C TRP A 177 -16.08 -14.41 17.48
N ALA A 178 -15.80 -13.13 17.68
CA ALA A 178 -16.55 -12.26 18.58
C ALA A 178 -17.57 -11.34 17.88
N ILE A 179 -17.55 -11.22 16.54
CA ILE A 179 -18.60 -10.45 15.85
C ILE A 179 -19.96 -11.12 16.09
N PRO A 180 -20.95 -10.40 16.62
CA PRO A 180 -22.28 -10.94 16.81
C PRO A 180 -22.93 -11.29 15.46
N LYS A 181 -23.77 -12.33 15.45
CA LYS A 181 -24.46 -12.78 14.23
C LYS A 181 -25.48 -11.76 13.72
N GLU A 182 -25.99 -10.93 14.63
CA GLU A 182 -26.91 -9.86 14.33
C GLU A 182 -26.15 -8.53 14.39
N PRO A 183 -26.35 -7.64 13.39
CA PRO A 183 -25.71 -6.34 13.39
C PRO A 183 -26.28 -5.44 14.50
N ASP A 184 -25.41 -4.65 15.15
CA ASP A 184 -25.80 -3.68 16.17
C ASP A 184 -26.71 -2.58 15.60
N LEU A 185 -26.47 -2.17 14.37
CA LEU A 185 -27.25 -1.14 13.68
C LEU A 185 -27.39 -1.48 12.19
N VAL A 186 -28.60 -1.33 11.65
CA VAL A 186 -28.88 -1.49 10.22
C VAL A 186 -29.43 -0.18 9.67
N LEU A 187 -28.70 0.41 8.73
CA LEU A 187 -29.15 1.59 8.00
C LEU A 187 -30.01 1.15 6.81
N THR A 188 -31.24 1.66 6.75
CA THR A 188 -32.19 1.40 5.68
C THR A 188 -32.90 2.69 5.26
N GLY A 189 -33.53 2.69 4.08
CA GLY A 189 -34.32 3.84 3.62
C GLY A 189 -33.50 5.13 3.56
N TRP A 190 -34.06 6.20 4.15
CA TRP A 190 -33.42 7.52 4.20
C TRP A 190 -32.13 7.56 5.03
N GLY A 191 -31.91 6.61 5.95
CA GLY A 191 -30.67 6.52 6.73
C GLY A 191 -29.42 6.29 5.86
N LEU A 192 -29.61 5.80 4.63
CA LEU A 192 -28.56 5.60 3.64
C LEU A 192 -28.20 6.86 2.85
N ALA A 193 -29.05 7.89 2.86
CA ALA A 193 -28.83 9.09 2.06
C ALA A 193 -27.53 9.82 2.45
N ILE A 194 -27.24 9.89 3.75
CA ILE A 194 -26.05 10.57 4.27
C ILE A 194 -24.74 9.85 3.84
N PRO A 195 -24.53 8.54 4.12
CA PRO A 195 -23.29 7.88 3.72
C PRO A 195 -23.10 7.82 2.21
N LEU A 196 -24.18 7.60 1.43
CA LEU A 196 -24.10 7.54 -0.03
C LEU A 196 -23.80 8.91 -0.65
N THR A 197 -24.35 10.00 -0.12
CA THR A 197 -24.05 11.36 -0.61
C THR A 197 -22.62 11.78 -0.28
N LEU A 198 -22.13 11.49 0.93
CA LEU A 198 -20.74 11.74 1.30
C LEU A 198 -19.77 10.98 0.38
N LEU A 199 -20.06 9.71 0.12
CA LEU A 199 -19.25 8.89 -0.79
C LEU A 199 -19.29 9.45 -2.23
N GLY A 200 -20.48 9.82 -2.73
CA GLY A 200 -20.64 10.42 -4.05
C GLY A 200 -19.85 11.73 -4.20
N LEU A 201 -19.90 12.60 -3.19
CA LEU A 201 -19.11 13.84 -3.15
C LEU A 201 -17.60 13.55 -3.12
N ALA A 202 -17.17 12.56 -2.34
CA ALA A 202 -15.77 12.14 -2.31
C ALA A 202 -15.30 11.65 -3.69
N LEU A 203 -16.07 10.80 -4.37
CA LEU A 203 -15.76 10.34 -5.73
C LEU A 203 -15.68 11.50 -6.73
N LEU A 204 -16.60 12.47 -6.65
CA LEU A 204 -16.60 13.65 -7.52
C LEU A 204 -15.41 14.58 -7.23
N PHE A 205 -15.05 14.75 -5.96
CA PHE A 205 -13.89 15.55 -5.56
C PHE A 205 -12.59 14.94 -6.10
N PHE A 206 -12.44 13.62 -5.99
CA PHE A 206 -11.25 12.89 -6.44
C PHE A 206 -11.35 12.36 -7.88
N GLN A 207 -12.35 12.77 -8.68
CA GLN A 207 -12.56 12.25 -10.05
C GLN A 207 -11.37 12.49 -11.00
N LYS A 208 -10.51 13.45 -10.69
CA LYS A 208 -9.31 13.76 -11.48
C LYS A 208 -8.21 12.71 -11.27
N GLU A 209 -8.22 12.02 -10.13
CA GLU A 209 -7.27 10.95 -9.83
C GLU A 209 -7.52 9.75 -10.72
N LYS A 210 -6.47 9.28 -11.41
CA LYS A 210 -6.57 8.16 -12.36
C LYS A 210 -7.13 6.90 -11.69
N LEU A 211 -6.67 6.60 -10.47
CA LEU A 211 -7.14 5.46 -9.67
C LEU A 211 -8.65 5.56 -9.40
N VAL A 212 -9.12 6.72 -8.94
CA VAL A 212 -10.55 6.92 -8.67
C VAL A 212 -11.36 6.81 -9.95
N ARG A 213 -10.93 7.51 -11.01
CA ARG A 213 -11.66 7.55 -12.28
C ARG A 213 -11.79 6.19 -12.96
N TYR A 214 -10.70 5.43 -13.03
CA TYR A 214 -10.66 4.18 -13.79
C TYR A 214 -11.01 2.95 -12.97
N VAL A 215 -10.75 2.95 -11.65
CA VAL A 215 -10.95 1.78 -10.79
C VAL A 215 -12.16 1.97 -9.89
N PHE A 216 -12.12 2.93 -8.96
CA PHE A 216 -13.14 3.02 -7.92
C PHE A 216 -14.49 3.52 -8.44
N MET A 217 -14.51 4.51 -9.33
CA MET A 217 -15.74 5.11 -9.85
C MET A 217 -16.65 4.09 -10.56
N PRO A 218 -16.19 3.30 -11.56
CA PRO A 218 -17.06 2.31 -12.19
C PRO A 218 -17.49 1.21 -11.22
N SER A 219 -16.59 0.72 -10.35
CA SER A 219 -16.93 -0.29 -9.35
C SER A 219 -17.99 0.19 -8.37
N TYR A 220 -17.84 1.40 -7.82
CA TYR A 220 -18.77 1.95 -6.85
C TYR A 220 -20.11 2.30 -7.50
N LEU A 221 -20.14 2.73 -8.77
CA LEU A 221 -21.39 2.91 -9.51
C LEU A 221 -22.17 1.59 -9.63
N PHE A 222 -21.50 0.48 -9.98
CA PHE A 222 -22.18 -0.83 -10.01
C PHE A 222 -22.68 -1.26 -8.63
N MET A 223 -21.91 -1.02 -7.56
CA MET A 223 -22.34 -1.32 -6.19
C MET A 223 -23.58 -0.50 -5.78
N ILE A 224 -23.58 0.80 -6.09
CA ILE A 224 -24.74 1.67 -5.81
C ILE A 224 -25.97 1.20 -6.56
N VAL A 225 -25.84 0.87 -7.86
CA VAL A 225 -26.95 0.34 -8.66
C VAL A 225 -27.47 -0.97 -8.08
N GLY A 226 -26.57 -1.90 -7.73
CA GLY A 226 -26.95 -3.17 -7.09
C GLY A 226 -27.71 -2.97 -5.77
N GLY A 227 -27.27 -2.01 -4.97
CA GLY A 227 -27.89 -1.75 -3.68
C GLY A 227 -29.25 -1.08 -3.79
N VAL A 228 -29.41 -0.15 -4.74
CA VAL A 228 -30.73 0.44 -5.05
C VAL A 228 -31.69 -0.64 -5.55
N VAL A 229 -31.23 -1.55 -6.39
CA VAL A 229 -32.04 -2.68 -6.88
C VAL A 229 -32.50 -3.57 -5.72
N ASN A 230 -31.59 -4.01 -4.84
CA ASN A 230 -31.94 -4.83 -3.68
C ASN A 230 -32.80 -4.09 -2.64
N MET A 231 -32.70 -2.76 -2.58
CA MET A 231 -33.54 -1.92 -1.71
C MET A 231 -34.98 -1.81 -2.20
N VAL A 232 -35.20 -1.75 -3.52
CA VAL A 232 -36.53 -1.55 -4.11
C VAL A 232 -37.27 -2.88 -4.33
N MET A 233 -36.55 -3.95 -4.64
CA MET A 233 -37.15 -5.24 -4.94
C MET A 233 -36.35 -6.42 -4.40
N THR A 234 -37.06 -7.50 -4.08
CA THR A 234 -36.44 -8.78 -3.75
C THR A 234 -35.92 -9.45 -5.01
N VAL A 235 -34.62 -9.68 -5.05
CA VAL A 235 -33.91 -10.17 -6.22
C VAL A 235 -33.65 -11.69 -6.10
N PRO A 236 -33.85 -12.49 -7.18
CA PRO A 236 -33.40 -13.88 -7.20
C PRO A 236 -31.89 -14.03 -6.97
N VAL A 237 -31.47 -15.10 -6.30
CA VAL A 237 -30.06 -15.33 -5.90
C VAL A 237 -29.08 -15.16 -7.07
N TRP A 238 -29.38 -15.70 -8.25
CA TRP A 238 -28.50 -15.62 -9.42
C TRP A 238 -28.29 -14.16 -9.90
N PHE A 239 -29.33 -13.33 -9.83
CA PHE A 239 -29.24 -11.92 -10.23
C PHE A 239 -28.49 -11.13 -9.16
N ASN A 240 -28.66 -11.44 -7.87
CA ASN A 240 -27.88 -10.82 -6.79
C ASN A 240 -26.38 -11.16 -6.92
N LEU A 241 -26.05 -12.41 -7.23
CA LEU A 241 -24.67 -12.82 -7.51
C LEU A 241 -24.05 -12.00 -8.67
N MET A 242 -24.82 -11.74 -9.73
CA MET A 242 -24.37 -10.90 -10.83
C MET A 242 -24.11 -9.45 -10.37
N LEU A 243 -24.98 -8.88 -9.53
CA LEU A 243 -24.82 -7.53 -8.99
C LEU A 243 -23.58 -7.39 -8.08
N VAL A 244 -23.14 -8.47 -7.44
CA VAL A 244 -21.91 -8.51 -6.62
C VAL A 244 -20.66 -8.73 -7.47
N ILE A 245 -20.73 -9.57 -8.52
CA ILE A 245 -19.58 -9.90 -9.37
C ILE A 245 -19.22 -8.75 -10.33
N LEU A 246 -20.20 -8.02 -10.85
CA LEU A 246 -19.99 -6.90 -11.79
C LEU A 246 -19.04 -5.82 -11.24
N PRO A 247 -19.21 -5.30 -10.00
CA PRO A 247 -18.26 -4.38 -9.38
C PRO A 247 -16.83 -4.90 -9.31
N ALA A 248 -16.66 -6.19 -9.00
CA ALA A 248 -15.35 -6.82 -8.92
C ALA A 248 -14.69 -6.92 -10.30
N MET A 249 -15.44 -7.29 -11.33
CA MET A 249 -14.94 -7.28 -12.71
C MET A 249 -14.56 -5.87 -13.15
N ALA A 250 -15.39 -4.87 -12.84
CA ALA A 250 -15.10 -3.47 -13.15
C ALA A 250 -13.80 -3.00 -12.45
N PHE A 251 -13.56 -3.44 -11.22
CA PHE A 251 -12.34 -3.11 -10.47
C PHE A 251 -11.10 -3.66 -11.17
N TRP A 252 -11.12 -4.93 -11.57
CA TRP A 252 -10.01 -5.59 -12.25
C TRP A 252 -9.76 -5.03 -13.65
N ILE A 253 -10.83 -4.77 -14.43
CA ILE A 253 -10.73 -4.14 -15.75
C ILE A 253 -10.14 -2.73 -15.61
N GLY A 254 -10.65 -1.94 -14.66
CA GLY A 254 -10.15 -0.61 -14.36
C GLY A 254 -8.67 -0.61 -14.00
N SER A 255 -8.25 -1.57 -13.17
CA SER A 255 -6.86 -1.75 -12.77
C SER A 255 -5.97 -2.12 -13.96
N ALA A 256 -6.43 -3.04 -14.83
CA ALA A 256 -5.72 -3.40 -16.05
C ALA A 256 -5.57 -2.20 -17.01
N VAL A 257 -6.65 -1.43 -17.21
CA VAL A 257 -6.61 -0.20 -18.02
C VAL A 257 -5.61 0.81 -17.46
N LEU A 258 -5.57 0.98 -16.13
CA LEU A 258 -4.64 1.88 -15.48
C LEU A 258 -3.18 1.44 -15.65
N LEU A 259 -2.90 0.13 -15.58
CA LEU A 259 -1.55 -0.42 -15.76
C LEU A 259 -1.08 -0.39 -17.22
N VAL A 260 -1.97 -0.66 -18.19
CA VAL A 260 -1.62 -0.71 -19.62
C VAL A 260 -1.42 0.70 -20.20
N ARG A 261 -2.08 1.70 -19.63
CA ARG A 261 -1.99 3.08 -20.11
C ARG A 261 -0.67 3.72 -19.68
N LYS A 262 0.39 3.44 -20.45
CA LYS A 262 1.68 4.13 -20.33
C LYS A 262 1.45 5.63 -20.34
N GLU A 263 2.07 6.30 -19.36
CA GLU A 263 2.10 7.75 -19.27
C GLU A 263 2.65 8.31 -20.59
N LYS A 264 1.81 9.06 -21.32
CA LYS A 264 2.25 10.00 -22.34
C LYS A 264 2.48 11.35 -21.67
#